data_AF-A0A8T1RZ52-F1
#
_entry.id   AF-A0A8T1RZ52-F1
#
_cell.length_a   1.000
_cell.length_b   1.000
_cell.length_c   1.000
_cell.angle_alpha   90.00
_cell.angle_beta   90.00
_cell.angle_gamma   90.00
#
_symmetry.space_group_name_H-M   'P 1'
#
loop_
_entity.id
_entity.type
_entity.pdbx_description
1 polymer ?
#
loop_
_entity_poly.entity_id
_entity_poly.type
_entity_poly.pdbx_seq_one_letter_code
_entity_poly.pdbx_strand_id
1 'polypeptide(L)'
;MLCLCASLRAAWQFGSGSGMQVLFSSSGEVTVRVSENLANKLCAPCGNFNGDISNDLRLPIGGIAGNITEVINAWKARDFSGCDV
;
A
#
# COMPACT_ATOMS: atom_id res chain seq x y z
N MET A 1 -5.23 9.58 -8.43
CA MET A 1 -5.93 9.17 -9.67
C MET A 1 -4.97 8.26 -10.42
N LEU A 2 -5.17 6.97 -10.68
CA LEU A 2 -6.29 6.04 -10.56
C LEU A 2 -5.65 4.63 -10.55
N CYS A 3 -6.13 3.70 -9.73
CA CYS A 3 -6.29 2.32 -10.19
C CYS A 3 -7.72 1.93 -9.85
N LEU A 4 -8.61 2.40 -10.72
CA LEU A 4 -9.95 1.86 -10.87
C LEU A 4 -9.88 0.88 -12.04
N CYS A 5 -10.06 -0.40 -11.75
CA CYS A 5 -10.76 -1.29 -12.66
C CYS A 5 -11.73 -2.13 -11.82
N ALA A 6 -13.00 -1.77 -11.87
CA ALA A 6 -14.06 -2.52 -11.22
C ALA A 6 -14.40 -3.77 -12.04
N SER A 7 -14.52 -4.93 -11.38
CA SER A 7 -15.43 -6.00 -11.79
C SER A 7 -15.76 -6.94 -10.61
N LEU A 8 -16.97 -6.71 -10.08
CA LEU A 8 -17.91 -7.59 -9.36
C LEU A 8 -17.48 -8.82 -8.53
N ARG A 9 -18.00 -8.78 -7.28
CA ARG A 9 -18.43 -9.88 -6.36
C ARG A 9 -17.35 -10.66 -5.60
N ALA A 10 -16.96 -10.10 -4.46
CA ALA A 10 -17.23 -10.62 -3.12
C ALA A 10 -16.55 -9.68 -2.12
N ALA A 11 -17.32 -8.73 -1.57
CA ALA A 11 -16.81 -7.83 -0.54
C ALA A 11 -16.63 -8.62 0.76
N TRP A 12 -15.43 -9.14 0.99
CA TRP A 12 -15.01 -9.55 2.33
C TRP A 12 -14.85 -8.28 3.17
N GLN A 13 -15.89 -7.97 3.93
CA GLN A 13 -15.93 -6.80 4.79
C GLN A 13 -15.27 -7.16 6.12
N PHE A 14 -13.97 -6.93 6.23
CA PHE A 14 -13.29 -6.96 7.53
C PHE A 14 -13.89 -5.85 8.41
N GLY A 15 -14.25 -6.21 9.65
CA GLY A 15 -15.05 -5.39 10.56
C GLY A 15 -14.53 -3.96 10.73
N SER A 16 -15.47 -3.01 10.69
CA SER A 16 -15.24 -1.57 10.83
C SER A 16 -14.82 -1.21 12.27
N GLY A 17 -13.54 -1.35 12.57
CA GLY A 17 -12.96 -0.89 13.84
C GLY A 17 -11.56 -0.28 13.71
N SER A 18 -10.77 -0.72 12.73
CA SER A 18 -9.35 -0.36 12.60
C SER A 18 -9.08 0.79 11.61
N GLY A 19 -10.10 1.35 10.95
CA GLY A 19 -9.92 2.39 9.94
C GLY A 19 -9.14 1.94 8.69
N MET A 20 -8.92 0.64 8.51
CA MET A 20 -8.18 0.05 7.40
C MET A 20 -8.90 -1.20 6.89
N GLN A 21 -8.94 -1.38 5.57
CA GLN A 21 -9.51 -2.52 4.89
C GLN A 21 -8.54 -3.00 3.80
N VAL A 22 -8.33 -4.31 3.72
CA VAL A 22 -7.55 -4.94 2.66
C VAL A 22 -8.48 -5.77 1.79
N LEU A 23 -8.44 -5.54 0.49
CA LEU A 23 -9.22 -6.29 -0.50
C LEU A 23 -8.27 -7.06 -1.40
N PHE A 24 -8.57 -8.33 -1.60
CA PHE A 24 -7.84 -9.20 -2.53
C PHE A 24 -8.72 -9.46 -3.75
N SER A 25 -8.14 -9.34 -4.93
CA SER A 25 -8.77 -9.77 -6.18
C SER A 25 -8.30 -11.16 -6.57
N SER A 26 -9.11 -11.87 -7.37
CA SER A 26 -8.72 -13.16 -7.95
C SER A 26 -7.57 -13.06 -8.95
N SER A 27 -7.28 -11.86 -9.46
CA SER A 27 -6.14 -11.59 -10.35
C SER A 27 -4.83 -11.28 -9.59
N GLY A 28 -4.83 -11.37 -8.26
CA GLY A 28 -3.64 -11.13 -7.43
C GLY A 28 -3.40 -9.66 -7.07
N GLU A 29 -4.28 -8.74 -7.47
CA GLU A 29 -4.26 -7.35 -6.99
C GLU A 29 -4.67 -7.29 -5.51
N VAL A 30 -3.95 -6.47 -4.75
CA VAL A 30 -4.26 -6.12 -3.36
C VAL A 30 -4.57 -4.63 -3.28
N THR A 31 -5.79 -4.29 -2.84
CA THR A 31 -6.18 -2.91 -2.57
C THR A 31 -6.20 -2.66 -1.06
N VAL A 32 -5.50 -1.63 -0.60
CA VAL A 32 -5.59 -1.18 0.79
C VAL A 32 -6.38 0.13 0.83
N ARG A 33 -7.47 0.14 1.59
CA ARG A 33 -8.27 1.33 1.88
C ARG A 33 -8.03 1.76 3.31
N VAL A 34 -7.78 3.05 3.50
CA VAL A 34 -7.45 3.60 4.81
C VAL A 34 -8.31 4.84 5.05
N SER A 35 -8.80 5.00 6.27
CA SER A 35 -9.51 6.20 6.72
C SER A 35 -8.53 7.35 6.92
N GLU A 36 -8.98 8.57 6.65
CA GLU A 36 -8.19 9.80 6.78
C GLU A 36 -7.60 10.02 8.18
N ASN A 37 -8.19 9.41 9.22
CA ASN A 37 -7.68 9.48 10.60
C ASN A 37 -6.28 8.81 10.78
N LEU A 38 -5.82 8.07 9.77
CA LEU A 38 -4.50 7.43 9.71
C LEU A 38 -3.49 8.20 8.83
N ALA A 39 -3.86 9.36 8.29
CA ALA A 39 -2.91 10.25 7.62
C ALA A 39 -1.70 10.57 8.53
N ASN A 40 -0.50 10.58 7.96
CA ASN A 40 0.79 10.70 8.67
C ASN A 40 1.14 9.57 9.65
N LYS A 41 0.29 8.54 9.80
CA LYS A 41 0.54 7.38 10.67
C LYS A 41 0.95 6.12 9.91
N LEU A 42 0.88 6.15 8.58
CA LEU A 42 1.30 5.05 7.73
C LEU A 42 2.80 5.16 7.39
N CYS A 43 3.44 4.00 7.26
CA CYS A 43 4.79 3.85 6.75
C CYS A 43 4.80 2.70 5.74
N ALA A 44 4.75 3.06 4.46
CA ALA A 44 4.57 2.11 3.37
C ALA A 44 5.25 2.63 2.10
N PRO A 45 5.55 1.77 1.12
CA PRO A 45 6.02 2.20 -0.19
C PRO A 45 5.00 3.05 -0.96
N CYS A 46 3.73 3.05 -0.53
CA CYS A 46 2.66 3.93 -1.06
C CYS A 46 2.58 5.30 -0.35
N GLY A 47 3.54 5.64 0.52
CA GLY A 47 3.57 6.92 1.24
C GLY A 47 2.88 6.90 2.61
N ASN A 48 2.70 8.08 3.19
CA ASN A 48 2.15 8.27 4.54
C ASN A 48 0.68 8.78 4.53
N PHE A 49 0.09 8.90 3.34
CA PHE A 49 -1.31 9.29 3.12
C PHE A 49 -1.67 10.68 3.68
N ASN A 50 -0.77 11.66 3.56
CA ASN A 50 -1.02 13.04 4.02
C ASN A 50 -1.39 14.04 2.91
N GLY A 51 -1.46 13.59 1.65
CA GLY A 51 -1.79 14.42 0.49
C GLY A 51 -0.61 15.15 -0.14
N ASP A 52 0.60 15.04 0.43
CA ASP A 52 1.83 15.60 -0.14
C ASP A 52 2.61 14.54 -0.92
N ILE A 53 2.38 14.53 -2.24
CA ILE A 53 3.02 13.61 -3.18
C ILE A 53 4.54 13.72 -3.23
N SER A 54 5.13 14.85 -2.78
CA SER A 54 6.58 15.07 -2.86
C SER A 54 7.37 14.18 -1.90
N ASN A 55 6.69 13.63 -0.89
CA ASN A 55 7.32 12.81 0.16
C ASN A 55 6.86 11.34 0.14
N ASP A 56 5.99 10.93 -0.79
CA ASP A 56 5.39 9.59 -0.78
C ASP A 56 6.41 8.47 -1.09
N LEU A 57 7.50 8.78 -1.82
CA LEU A 57 8.59 7.83 -2.10
C LEU A 57 9.59 7.74 -0.93
N ARG A 58 9.09 7.64 0.30
CA ARG A 58 9.93 7.60 1.50
C ARG A 58 10.52 6.21 1.73
N LEU A 59 11.83 6.14 1.98
CA LEU A 59 12.51 4.88 2.34
C LEU A 59 12.19 4.46 3.79
N PRO A 60 12.28 3.16 4.14
CA PRO A 60 11.98 2.67 5.49
C PRO A 60 12.83 3.31 6.60
N ILE A 61 14.09 3.63 6.30
CA ILE A 61 15.04 4.28 7.21
C ILE A 61 14.99 5.81 7.15
N GLY A 62 14.01 6.38 6.42
CA GLY A 62 13.94 7.81 6.13
C GLY A 62 14.67 8.21 4.84
N GLY A 63 14.49 9.46 4.43
CA GLY A 63 14.93 9.95 3.11
C GLY A 63 13.89 9.69 2.01
N ILE A 64 14.04 10.39 0.89
CA ILE A 64 13.18 10.29 -0.29
C ILE A 64 13.96 9.59 -1.40
N ALA A 65 13.40 8.52 -1.94
CA ALA A 65 13.95 7.77 -3.05
C ALA A 65 13.88 8.59 -4.35
N GLY A 66 14.83 8.35 -5.26
CA GLY A 66 14.86 9.04 -6.56
C GLY A 66 13.81 8.50 -7.55
N ASN A 67 13.32 7.28 -7.32
CA ASN A 67 12.33 6.63 -8.18
C ASN A 67 11.53 5.54 -7.44
N ILE A 68 10.45 5.10 -8.09
CA ILE A 68 9.52 4.09 -7.55
C ILE A 68 10.18 2.71 -7.35
N THR A 69 11.12 2.32 -8.20
CA THR A 69 11.80 1.02 -8.12
C THR A 69 12.65 0.92 -6.86
N GLU A 70 13.37 2.01 -6.54
CA GLU A 70 14.20 2.10 -5.33
C GLU A 70 13.36 1.93 -4.06
N VAL A 71 12.24 2.66 -3.94
CA VAL A 71 11.38 2.56 -2.74
C VAL A 71 10.73 1.17 -2.62
N ILE A 72 10.21 0.59 -3.71
CA ILE A 72 9.60 -0.76 -3.67
C ILE A 72 10.63 -1.81 -3.19
N ASN A 73 11.86 -1.74 -3.71
CA ASN A 73 12.91 -2.67 -3.31
C ASN A 73 13.32 -2.48 -1.84
N ALA A 74 13.40 -1.24 -1.37
CA ALA A 74 13.75 -0.95 0.02
C ALA A 74 12.70 -1.44 1.03
N TRP A 75 11.43 -1.43 0.65
CA TRP A 75 10.31 -1.90 1.47
C TRP A 75 10.05 -3.41 1.36
N LYS A 76 10.81 -4.16 0.56
CA LYS A 76 10.65 -5.60 0.44
C LYS A 76 10.99 -6.29 1.77
N ALA A 77 10.08 -7.13 2.25
CA ALA A 77 10.32 -7.93 3.45
C ALA A 77 11.50 -8.90 3.22
N ARG A 78 12.42 -8.98 4.18
CA ARG A 78 13.67 -9.75 4.02
C ARG A 78 13.45 -11.26 3.97
N ASP A 79 12.35 -11.70 4.57
CA ASP A 79 11.87 -13.07 4.64
C ASP A 79 10.94 -13.44 3.48
N PHE A 80 10.73 -12.54 2.51
CA PHE A 80 10.02 -12.86 1.29
C PHE A 80 10.89 -13.74 0.39
N SER A 81 10.91 -15.04 0.67
CA SER A 81 11.32 -16.05 -0.30
C SER A 81 10.37 -15.97 -1.48
N GLY A 82 10.90 -15.81 -2.69
CA GLY A 82 10.05 -15.88 -3.89
C GLY A 82 9.27 -17.20 -3.89
N CYS A 83 8.13 -17.22 -4.57
CA CYS A 83 7.54 -18.50 -4.92
C CYS A 83 8.51 -19.15 -5.90
N ASP A 84 9.27 -20.16 -5.44
CA ASP A 84 9.94 -21.08 -6.35
C ASP A 84 8.83 -21.76 -7.15
N VAL A 85 8.65 -21.29 -8.38
CA VAL A 85 7.70 -21.86 -9.37
C VAL A 85 8.29 -23.07 -10.05
#